data_AF-A0A0C2NCP1-F1
#
_entry.id   AF-A0A0C2NCP1-F1
#
_cell.length_a   1.000
_cell.length_b   1.000
_cell.length_c   1.000
_cell.angle_alpha   90.00
_cell.angle_beta   90.00
_cell.angle_gamma   90.00
#
_symmetry.space_group_name_H-M   'P 1'
#
loop_
_entity.id
_entity.type
_entity.pdbx_description
1 polymer ?
#
loop_
_entity_poly.entity_id
_entity_poly.type
_entity_poly.pdbx_seq_one_letter_code
_entity_poly.pdbx_strand_id
1 'polypeptide(L)'
;MCYRIFTPKQLMYQKFDHAYKLHFYLMTKKINRFYKCVKKILKRQVDQSQAVWMVTLDGRQLKTPRGQKLELKSERLVSMIAHEWQSKSYIVPVNIPLTSLVYTVLDNPQNLTKQGLIDQFLNFLQTDTLLFFGTSPKELEQLQHQSWVPIIEWFNKRYFIRLFDKIVWSTDKDRVLLF
;
A
#
# COMPACT_ATOMS: atom_id res chain seq x y z
N MET A 1 21.74 7.03 44.49
CA MET A 1 20.73 6.63 43.50
C MET A 1 20.86 7.54 42.28
N CYS A 2 21.38 7.05 41.16
CA CYS A 2 21.45 7.83 39.92
C CYS A 2 20.21 7.56 39.09
N TYR A 3 19.30 8.53 38.99
CA TYR A 3 18.21 8.48 38.04
C TYR A 3 18.78 8.77 36.64
N ARG A 4 18.67 7.81 35.74
CA ARG A 4 19.08 7.95 34.34
C ARG A 4 18.04 8.82 33.64
N ILE A 5 18.30 10.12 33.52
CA ILE A 5 17.41 11.07 32.84
C ILE A 5 17.57 10.85 31.33
N PHE A 6 16.54 10.30 30.68
CA PHE A 6 16.52 10.14 29.24
C PHE A 6 16.11 11.45 28.56
N THR A 7 16.81 11.82 27.49
CA THR A 7 16.43 12.97 26.65
C THR A 7 15.09 12.73 25.95
N PRO A 8 14.34 13.78 25.55
CA PRO A 8 13.08 13.64 24.82
C PRO A 8 13.19 12.78 23.55
N LYS A 9 14.32 12.89 22.83
CA LYS A 9 14.63 12.03 21.67
C LYS A 9 14.78 10.55 22.07
N GLN A 10 15.49 10.25 23.17
CA GLN A 10 15.65 8.86 23.64
C GLN A 10 14.33 8.24 24.13
N LEU A 11 13.48 9.03 24.79
CA LEU A 11 12.12 8.60 25.16
C LEU A 11 11.24 8.36 23.92
N MET A 12 11.39 9.18 22.87
CA MET A 12 10.73 8.97 21.57
C MET A 12 11.21 7.67 20.92
N TYR A 13 12.53 7.42 20.85
CA TYR A 13 13.08 6.18 20.29
C TYR A 13 12.66 4.92 21.06
N GLN A 14 12.59 4.96 22.39
CA GLN A 14 12.09 3.83 23.19
C GLN A 14 10.59 3.58 23.01
N LYS A 15 9.77 4.64 22.92
CA LYS A 15 8.34 4.52 22.61
C LYS A 15 8.10 4.00 21.19
N PHE A 16 8.91 4.44 20.23
CA PHE A 16 8.94 3.90 18.87
C PHE A 16 9.28 2.41 18.90
N ASP A 17 10.33 1.99 19.60
CA ASP A 17 10.77 0.59 19.61
C ASP A 17 9.71 -0.39 20.19
N HIS A 18 8.95 0.02 21.20
CA HIS A 18 7.87 -0.83 21.76
C HIS A 18 6.65 -0.93 20.84
N ALA A 19 6.22 0.19 20.24
CA ALA A 19 5.10 0.21 19.29
C ALA A 19 5.42 -0.59 18.02
N TYR A 20 6.65 -0.50 17.52
CA TYR A 20 7.11 -1.27 16.36
C TYR A 20 7.20 -2.76 16.67
N LYS A 21 7.68 -3.14 17.87
CA LYS A 21 7.67 -4.55 18.31
C LYS A 21 6.25 -5.13 18.38
N LEU A 22 5.30 -4.37 18.93
CA LEU A 22 3.90 -4.80 19.00
C LEU A 22 3.26 -4.88 17.61
N HIS A 23 3.46 -3.86 16.76
CA HIS A 23 2.97 -3.86 15.39
C HIS A 23 3.55 -5.03 14.59
N PHE A 24 4.88 -5.21 14.62
CA PHE A 24 5.56 -6.32 13.96
C PHE A 24 5.02 -7.67 14.46
N TYR A 25 4.92 -7.85 15.78
CA TYR A 25 4.35 -9.06 16.37
C TYR A 25 2.92 -9.34 15.89
N LEU A 26 2.05 -8.32 15.87
CA LEU A 26 0.67 -8.48 15.38
C LEU A 26 0.63 -8.81 13.87
N MET A 27 1.53 -8.24 13.08
CA MET A 27 1.65 -8.47 11.64
C MET A 27 2.25 -9.84 11.31
N THR A 28 3.07 -10.41 12.21
CA THR A 28 3.70 -11.72 12.04
C THR A 28 3.02 -12.84 12.84
N LYS A 29 2.00 -12.52 13.66
CA LYS A 29 1.32 -13.50 14.50
C LYS A 29 0.66 -14.56 13.62
N LYS A 30 1.08 -15.80 13.84
CA LYS A 30 0.56 -16.98 13.16
C LYS A 30 -0.72 -17.44 13.83
N ILE A 31 -1.80 -17.53 13.06
CA ILE A 31 -3.07 -18.11 13.47
C ILE A 31 -3.27 -19.38 12.65
N ASN A 32 -3.49 -20.52 13.30
CA ASN A 32 -3.77 -21.75 12.57
C ASN A 32 -5.09 -21.62 11.80
N ARG A 33 -5.16 -22.24 10.62
CA ARG A 33 -6.40 -22.26 9.83
C ARG A 33 -7.54 -22.86 10.67
N PHE A 34 -8.59 -22.06 10.86
CA PHE A 34 -9.76 -22.43 11.67
C PHE A 34 -11.00 -22.77 10.82
N TYR A 35 -10.84 -22.85 9.49
CA TYR A 35 -11.92 -23.10 8.54
C TYR A 35 -11.57 -24.24 7.58
N LYS A 36 -12.56 -24.94 7.05
CA LYS A 36 -12.36 -26.02 6.06
C LYS A 36 -12.68 -25.54 4.64
N CYS A 37 -13.83 -24.91 4.47
CA CYS A 37 -14.38 -24.51 3.19
C CYS A 37 -14.29 -22.99 2.99
N VAL A 38 -13.83 -22.57 1.82
CA VAL A 38 -13.90 -21.16 1.37
C VAL A 38 -14.83 -21.08 0.16
N LYS A 39 -15.81 -20.17 0.18
CA LYS A 39 -16.75 -19.99 -0.93
C LYS A 39 -16.87 -18.52 -1.31
N LYS A 40 -16.82 -18.24 -2.61
CA LYS A 40 -17.35 -17.01 -3.20
C LYS A 40 -18.87 -17.14 -3.26
N ILE A 41 -19.58 -16.11 -2.81
CA ILE A 41 -21.04 -16.04 -2.85
C ILE A 41 -21.46 -14.75 -3.53
N LEU A 42 -22.37 -14.85 -4.49
CA LEU A 42 -23.11 -13.70 -5.00
C LEU A 42 -24.18 -13.32 -3.97
N LYS A 43 -24.04 -12.14 -3.36
CA LYS A 43 -24.94 -11.68 -2.31
C LYS A 43 -26.17 -10.97 -2.87
N ARG A 44 -25.96 -10.12 -3.88
CA ARG A 44 -27.02 -9.33 -4.51
C ARG A 44 -26.67 -9.11 -5.98
N GLN A 45 -27.66 -9.22 -6.85
CA GLN A 45 -27.54 -8.81 -8.24
C GLN A 45 -28.84 -8.10 -8.63
N VAL A 46 -28.73 -6.84 -9.01
CA VAL A 46 -29.82 -6.11 -9.67
C VAL A 46 -29.64 -6.31 -11.18
N ASP A 47 -28.48 -5.90 -11.70
CA ASP A 47 -28.01 -6.16 -13.07
C ASP A 47 -26.55 -6.65 -13.05
N GLN A 48 -26.00 -7.07 -14.20
CA GLN A 48 -24.58 -7.49 -14.31
C GLN A 48 -23.60 -6.45 -13.75
N SER A 49 -23.90 -5.15 -13.91
CA SER A 49 -23.07 -4.03 -13.43
C SER A 49 -23.22 -3.73 -11.92
N GLN A 50 -24.22 -4.31 -11.26
CA GLN A 50 -24.53 -4.04 -9.84
C GLN A 50 -24.45 -5.30 -8.96
N ALA A 51 -23.71 -6.31 -9.40
CA ALA A 51 -23.45 -7.50 -8.60
C ALA A 51 -22.57 -7.17 -7.39
N VAL A 52 -22.95 -7.71 -6.23
CA VAL A 52 -22.19 -7.63 -4.97
C VAL A 52 -21.83 -9.05 -4.55
N TRP A 53 -20.54 -9.26 -4.35
CA TRP A 53 -19.95 -10.55 -4.01
C TRP A 53 -19.33 -10.51 -2.62
N MET A 54 -19.26 -11.68 -1.98
CA MET A 54 -18.64 -11.87 -0.68
C MET A 54 -17.88 -13.19 -0.61
N VAL A 55 -16.97 -13.29 0.34
CA VAL A 55 -16.27 -14.54 0.67
C VAL A 55 -16.78 -15.07 2.00
N THR A 56 -17.03 -16.37 2.08
CA THR A 56 -17.35 -17.05 3.34
C THR A 56 -16.33 -18.11 3.68
N LEU A 57 -16.06 -18.26 4.97
CA LEU A 57 -15.29 -19.33 5.59
C LEU A 57 -16.25 -20.21 6.40
N ASP A 58 -16.42 -21.47 6.01
CA ASP A 58 -17.41 -22.38 6.62
C ASP A 58 -18.81 -21.75 6.75
N GLY A 59 -19.23 -21.00 5.73
CA GLY A 59 -20.51 -20.29 5.68
C GLY A 59 -20.54 -18.94 6.42
N ARG A 60 -19.50 -18.58 7.18
CA ARG A 60 -19.39 -17.28 7.85
C ARG A 60 -18.77 -16.24 6.93
N GLN A 61 -19.44 -15.10 6.76
CA GLN A 61 -18.92 -14.00 5.94
C GLN A 61 -17.61 -13.44 6.51
N LEU A 62 -16.61 -13.25 5.65
CA LEU A 62 -15.39 -12.53 6.01
C LEU A 62 -15.72 -11.10 6.42
N LYS A 63 -15.11 -10.67 7.52
CA LYS A 63 -15.19 -9.30 8.01
C LYS A 63 -13.81 -8.67 8.07
N THR A 64 -13.77 -7.35 8.01
CA THR A 64 -12.56 -6.58 8.26
C THR A 64 -12.21 -6.60 9.75
N PRO A 65 -10.97 -6.21 10.14
CA PRO A 65 -10.60 -6.07 11.54
C PRO A 65 -11.52 -5.12 12.34
N ARG A 66 -12.08 -4.07 11.73
CA ARG A 66 -13.11 -3.22 12.37
C ARG A 66 -14.53 -3.80 12.31
N GLY A 67 -14.70 -5.01 11.83
CA GLY A 67 -15.98 -5.73 11.82
C GLY A 67 -16.89 -5.41 10.63
N GLN A 68 -16.42 -4.65 9.63
CA GLN A 68 -17.19 -4.39 8.42
C GLN A 68 -17.31 -5.64 7.56
N LYS A 69 -18.40 -5.78 6.83
CA LYS A 69 -18.63 -6.90 5.93
C LYS A 69 -17.77 -6.75 4.67
N LEU A 70 -16.99 -7.78 4.33
CA LEU A 70 -16.22 -7.76 3.07
C LEU A 70 -17.18 -8.02 1.90
N GLU A 71 -17.51 -6.93 1.19
CA GLU A 71 -18.42 -6.91 0.06
C GLU A 71 -17.78 -6.14 -1.09
N LEU A 72 -17.70 -6.77 -2.26
CA LEU A 72 -16.95 -6.26 -3.40
C LEU A 72 -17.79 -6.37 -4.68
N LYS A 73 -17.63 -5.40 -5.59
CA LYS A 73 -18.31 -5.40 -6.89
C LYS A 73 -17.58 -6.23 -7.95
N SER A 74 -16.26 -6.41 -7.79
CA SER A 74 -15.42 -7.17 -8.73
C SER A 74 -15.40 -8.65 -8.39
N GLU A 75 -16.05 -9.48 -9.22
CA GLU A 75 -16.05 -10.93 -9.08
C GLU A 75 -14.63 -11.52 -9.12
N ARG A 76 -13.78 -10.98 -10.00
CA ARG A 76 -12.38 -11.43 -10.14
C ARG A 76 -11.60 -11.23 -8.85
N LEU A 77 -11.71 -10.05 -8.25
CA LEU A 77 -11.05 -9.74 -6.98
C LEU A 77 -11.54 -10.67 -5.85
N VAL A 78 -12.84 -10.93 -5.78
CA VAL A 78 -13.42 -11.84 -4.78
C VAL A 78 -12.92 -13.27 -4.98
N SER A 79 -12.81 -13.70 -6.24
CA SER A 79 -12.30 -15.04 -6.58
C SER A 79 -10.82 -15.18 -6.19
N MET A 80 -10.01 -14.15 -6.42
CA MET A 80 -8.61 -14.13 -5.98
C MET A 80 -8.49 -14.16 -4.46
N ILE A 81 -9.32 -13.42 -3.73
CA ILE A 81 -9.35 -13.46 -2.26
C ILE A 81 -9.78 -14.85 -1.77
N ALA A 82 -10.84 -15.44 -2.34
CA ALA A 82 -11.26 -16.79 -1.97
C ALA A 82 -10.13 -17.82 -2.19
N HIS A 83 -9.40 -17.72 -3.31
CA HIS A 83 -8.23 -18.55 -3.57
C HIS A 83 -7.09 -18.28 -2.58
N GLU A 84 -6.81 -17.01 -2.27
CA GLU A 84 -5.83 -16.59 -1.27
C GLU A 84 -6.11 -17.31 0.06
N TRP A 85 -7.33 -17.26 0.58
CA TRP A 85 -7.72 -17.94 1.83
C TRP A 85 -7.71 -19.48 1.71
N GLN A 86 -8.12 -20.04 0.58
CA GLN A 86 -8.14 -21.49 0.38
C GLN A 86 -6.72 -22.09 0.41
N SER A 87 -5.74 -21.36 -0.11
CA SER A 87 -4.34 -21.80 -0.23
C SER A 87 -3.56 -21.85 1.09
N LYS A 88 -4.05 -21.21 2.16
CA LYS A 88 -3.29 -21.07 3.41
C LYS A 88 -3.55 -22.23 4.37
N SER A 89 -2.48 -22.73 4.99
CA SER A 89 -2.52 -23.65 6.15
C SER A 89 -2.52 -22.90 7.49
N TYR A 90 -2.05 -21.66 7.48
CA TYR A 90 -2.08 -20.73 8.60
C TYR A 90 -2.21 -19.30 8.07
N ILE A 91 -2.79 -18.42 8.88
CA ILE A 91 -3.03 -17.03 8.56
C ILE A 91 -1.95 -16.20 9.27
N VAL A 92 -1.25 -15.39 8.49
CA VAL A 92 -0.41 -14.29 8.95
C VAL A 92 -0.85 -13.08 8.11
N PRO A 93 -1.13 -11.90 8.68
CA PRO A 93 -1.59 -10.73 7.92
C PRO A 93 -0.73 -10.38 6.69
N VAL A 94 0.59 -10.52 6.80
CA VAL A 94 1.54 -10.31 5.70
C VAL A 94 1.39 -11.36 4.57
N ASN A 95 0.88 -12.56 4.88
CA ASN A 95 0.71 -13.66 3.93
C ASN A 95 -0.65 -13.64 3.20
N ILE A 96 -1.50 -12.64 3.44
CA ILE A 96 -2.79 -12.43 2.76
C ILE A 96 -2.90 -11.00 2.17
N PRO A 97 -1.98 -10.60 1.27
CA PRO A 97 -1.87 -9.22 0.80
C PRO A 97 -3.13 -8.66 0.14
N LEU A 98 -3.88 -9.47 -0.63
CA LEU A 98 -5.09 -8.96 -1.30
C LEU A 98 -6.19 -8.65 -0.29
N THR A 99 -6.40 -9.55 0.66
CA THR A 99 -7.33 -9.34 1.76
C THR A 99 -6.92 -8.13 2.59
N SER A 100 -5.64 -8.00 2.96
CA SER A 100 -5.12 -6.88 3.75
C SER A 100 -5.32 -5.52 3.05
N LEU A 101 -5.13 -5.46 1.73
CA LEU A 101 -5.42 -4.25 0.95
C LEU A 101 -6.92 -3.91 0.98
N VAL A 102 -7.79 -4.90 0.76
CA VAL A 102 -9.25 -4.69 0.82
C VAL A 102 -9.69 -4.24 2.21
N TYR A 103 -9.15 -4.84 3.27
CA TYR A 103 -9.40 -4.40 4.63
C TYR A 103 -9.00 -2.94 4.83
N THR A 104 -7.84 -2.54 4.34
CA THR A 104 -7.36 -1.15 4.46
C THR A 104 -8.30 -0.17 3.74
N VAL A 105 -8.78 -0.51 2.54
CA VAL A 105 -9.72 0.33 1.78
C VAL A 105 -11.06 0.45 2.50
N LEU A 106 -11.60 -0.67 3.00
CA LEU A 106 -12.90 -0.67 3.69
C LEU A 106 -12.82 0.01 5.06
N ASP A 107 -11.80 -0.29 5.85
CA ASP A 107 -11.64 0.22 7.21
C ASP A 107 -11.14 1.64 7.28
N ASN A 108 -10.48 2.13 6.21
CA ASN A 108 -9.90 3.46 6.08
C ASN A 108 -9.35 3.96 7.43
N PRO A 109 -8.30 3.30 7.99
CA PRO A 109 -7.85 3.56 9.35
C PRO A 109 -7.44 5.02 9.59
N GLN A 110 -6.96 5.69 8.55
CA GLN A 110 -6.54 7.09 8.55
C GLN A 110 -7.68 8.06 8.25
N ASN A 111 -8.90 7.57 8.00
CA ASN A 111 -10.09 8.36 7.65
C ASN A 111 -9.83 9.36 6.52
N LEU A 112 -9.03 8.97 5.52
CA LEU A 112 -8.68 9.86 4.41
C LEU A 112 -9.86 10.01 3.46
N THR A 113 -10.07 11.24 2.98
CA THR A 113 -10.98 11.50 1.87
C THR A 113 -10.31 11.10 0.55
N LYS A 114 -11.11 10.91 -0.51
CA LYS A 114 -10.58 10.65 -1.85
C LYS A 114 -9.60 11.73 -2.30
N GLN A 115 -9.94 13.01 -2.05
CA GLN A 115 -9.06 14.14 -2.37
C GLN A 115 -7.76 14.08 -1.56
N GLY A 116 -7.84 13.90 -0.23
CA GLY A 116 -6.63 13.83 0.61
C GLY A 116 -5.69 12.69 0.23
N LEU A 117 -6.24 11.56 -0.23
CA LEU A 117 -5.44 10.45 -0.75
C LEU A 117 -4.78 10.79 -2.10
N ILE A 118 -5.49 11.49 -3.00
CA ILE A 118 -4.90 11.99 -4.26
C ILE A 118 -3.77 12.97 -3.96
N ASP A 119 -3.97 13.94 -3.07
CA ASP A 119 -2.96 14.94 -2.70
C ASP A 119 -1.70 14.28 -2.11
N GLN A 120 -1.89 13.28 -1.24
CA GLN A 120 -0.77 12.49 -0.70
C GLN A 120 0.00 11.76 -1.80
N PHE A 121 -0.69 11.16 -2.79
CA PHE A 121 -0.02 10.52 -3.92
C PHE A 121 0.74 11.52 -4.81
N LEU A 122 0.17 12.71 -5.05
CA LEU A 122 0.83 13.74 -5.84
C LEU A 122 2.09 14.30 -5.17
N ASN A 123 2.15 14.33 -3.84
CA ASN A 123 3.38 14.70 -3.12
C ASN A 123 4.55 13.75 -3.40
N PHE A 124 4.29 12.46 -3.66
CA PHE A 124 5.35 11.52 -4.06
C PHE A 124 5.89 11.82 -5.45
N LEU A 125 5.07 12.36 -6.37
CA LEU A 125 5.51 12.71 -7.71
C LEU A 125 6.61 13.78 -7.69
N GLN A 126 6.54 14.72 -6.73
CA GLN A 126 7.58 15.75 -6.55
C GLN A 126 8.94 15.19 -6.17
N THR A 127 8.97 14.00 -5.55
CA THR A 127 10.18 13.33 -5.05
C THR A 127 10.37 11.96 -5.72
N ASP A 128 9.75 11.75 -6.88
CA ASP A 128 9.77 10.47 -7.57
C ASP A 128 11.19 10.15 -8.06
N THR A 129 11.67 8.94 -7.77
CA THR A 129 13.03 8.49 -8.11
C THR A 129 13.33 8.59 -9.60
N LEU A 130 12.33 8.38 -10.47
CA LEU A 130 12.49 8.49 -11.91
C LEU A 130 12.83 9.90 -12.37
N LEU A 131 12.61 10.93 -11.54
CA LEU A 131 12.92 12.32 -11.85
C LEU A 131 14.31 12.76 -11.34
N PHE A 132 15.04 11.90 -10.63
CA PHE A 132 16.36 12.20 -10.08
C PHE A 132 17.43 11.27 -10.66
N PHE A 133 18.17 11.78 -11.63
CA PHE A 133 19.26 11.06 -12.28
C PHE A 133 20.54 11.21 -11.47
N GLY A 134 21.27 10.11 -11.34
CA GLY A 134 22.61 10.10 -10.77
C GLY A 134 23.58 10.79 -11.74
N THR A 135 24.50 11.57 -11.20
CA THR A 135 25.53 12.29 -11.98
C THR A 135 26.85 11.53 -12.05
N SER A 136 27.01 10.50 -11.21
CA SER A 136 28.20 9.66 -11.14
C SER A 136 27.86 8.34 -10.44
N PRO A 137 28.42 7.20 -10.89
CA PRO A 137 29.30 7.05 -12.04
C PRO A 137 28.55 7.14 -13.39
N LYS A 138 29.25 7.44 -14.50
CA LYS A 138 28.61 7.69 -15.81
C LYS A 138 27.82 6.47 -16.33
N GLU A 139 28.25 5.28 -15.96
CA GLU A 139 27.58 4.03 -16.31
C GLU A 139 26.18 3.97 -15.68
N LEU A 140 25.99 4.48 -14.47
CA LEU A 140 24.69 4.56 -13.81
C LEU A 140 23.76 5.55 -14.53
N GLU A 141 24.27 6.73 -14.86
CA GLU A 141 23.53 7.76 -15.61
C GLU A 141 23.02 7.18 -16.94
N GLN A 142 23.88 6.50 -17.71
CA GLN A 142 23.50 5.86 -18.98
C GLN A 142 22.40 4.81 -18.80
N LEU A 143 22.51 3.93 -17.79
CA LEU A 143 21.50 2.91 -17.51
C LEU A 143 20.16 3.51 -17.10
N GLN A 144 20.19 4.57 -16.28
CA GLN A 144 19.00 5.32 -15.90
C GLN A 144 18.36 5.97 -17.11
N HIS A 145 19.13 6.61 -18.00
CA HIS A 145 18.58 7.17 -19.24
C HIS A 145 17.93 6.12 -20.12
N GLN A 146 18.62 5.01 -20.36
CA GLN A 146 18.10 3.93 -21.21
C GLN A 146 16.81 3.30 -20.64
N SER A 147 16.72 3.15 -19.32
CA SER A 147 15.61 2.43 -18.69
C SER A 147 14.44 3.34 -18.28
N TRP A 148 14.73 4.55 -17.79
CA TRP A 148 13.73 5.42 -17.16
C TRP A 148 13.11 6.41 -18.13
N VAL A 149 13.88 6.98 -19.07
CA VAL A 149 13.37 7.96 -20.05
C VAL A 149 12.17 7.40 -20.85
N PRO A 150 12.17 6.14 -21.33
CA PRO A 150 11.01 5.60 -22.05
C PRO A 150 9.72 5.57 -21.20
N ILE A 151 9.84 5.35 -19.89
CA ILE A 151 8.69 5.32 -18.97
C ILE A 151 8.13 6.74 -18.81
N ILE A 152 9.01 7.72 -18.65
CA ILE A 152 8.66 9.14 -18.54
C ILE A 152 8.00 9.64 -19.84
N GLU A 153 8.61 9.35 -20.99
CA GLU A 153 8.07 9.74 -22.30
C GLU A 153 6.71 9.11 -22.55
N TRP A 154 6.56 7.81 -22.23
CA TRP A 154 5.27 7.14 -22.28
C TRP A 154 4.23 7.84 -21.41
N PHE A 155 4.58 8.19 -20.16
CA PHE A 155 3.67 8.84 -19.22
C PHE A 155 3.24 10.22 -19.74
N ASN A 156 4.21 11.04 -20.16
CA ASN A 156 3.97 12.36 -20.74
C ASN A 156 3.03 12.27 -21.95
N LYS A 157 3.27 11.32 -22.85
CA LYS A 157 2.43 11.08 -24.03
C LYS A 157 1.03 10.58 -23.67
N ARG A 158 0.92 9.66 -22.71
CA ARG A 158 -0.34 9.01 -22.32
C ARG A 158 -1.30 9.95 -21.60
N TYR A 159 -0.77 10.88 -20.82
CA TYR A 159 -1.53 11.80 -19.99
C TYR A 159 -1.48 13.26 -20.45
N PHE A 160 -0.78 13.55 -21.56
CA PHE A 160 -0.61 14.89 -22.12
C PHE A 160 -0.06 15.90 -21.11
N ILE A 161 0.93 15.47 -20.34
CA ILE A 161 1.62 16.31 -19.36
C ILE A 161 3.13 16.34 -19.65
N ARG A 162 3.83 17.25 -18.98
CA ARG A 162 5.29 17.35 -19.05
C ARG A 162 5.88 17.22 -17.66
N LEU A 163 6.28 16.00 -17.28
CA LEU A 163 7.03 15.76 -16.05
C LEU A 163 8.49 16.23 -16.13
N PHE A 164 9.00 16.37 -17.36
CA PHE A 164 10.41 16.65 -17.65
C PHE A 164 10.55 18.06 -18.22
N ASP A 165 10.76 19.03 -17.34
CA ASP A 165 11.10 20.40 -17.77
C ASP A 165 12.51 20.84 -17.37
N LYS A 166 13.14 20.26 -16.34
CA LYS A 166 14.53 20.55 -15.98
C LYS A 166 15.13 19.42 -15.15
N ILE A 167 16.22 18.83 -15.64
CA ILE A 167 17.12 18.03 -14.80
C ILE A 167 17.62 18.95 -13.69
N VAL A 168 17.15 18.74 -12.46
CA VAL A 168 17.68 19.44 -11.29
C VAL A 168 18.99 18.75 -10.96
N TRP A 169 20.08 19.26 -11.52
CA TRP A 169 21.42 18.89 -11.10
C TRP A 169 21.59 19.37 -9.65
N SER A 170 21.52 18.46 -8.69
CA SER A 170 21.86 18.77 -7.30
C SER A 170 23.38 18.92 -7.19
N THR A 171 23.88 20.06 -7.62
CA THR A 171 25.19 20.60 -7.21
C THR A 171 25.05 21.91 -6.45
N ASP A 172 23.86 22.53 -6.44
CA ASP A 172 23.61 23.78 -5.73
C ASP A 172 22.61 23.55 -4.60
N LYS A 173 23.03 23.83 -3.35
CA LYS A 173 22.24 23.61 -2.14
C LYS A 173 21.05 24.57 -1.98
N ASP A 174 20.89 25.55 -2.86
CA ASP A 174 20.06 26.73 -2.60
C ASP A 174 18.90 26.97 -3.59
N ARG A 175 18.44 25.95 -4.32
CA ARG A 175 17.23 26.10 -5.15
C ARG A 175 16.07 25.24 -4.66
N VAL A 176 15.24 25.87 -3.83
CA VAL A 176 13.87 25.43 -3.56
C VAL A 176 13.12 25.43 -4.88
N LEU A 177 12.60 24.26 -5.26
CA LEU A 177 11.74 24.08 -6.42
C LEU A 177 10.45 24.88 -6.21
N LEU A 178 10.30 25.98 -6.95
CA LEU A 178 9.00 26.61 -7.15
C LEU A 178 8.33 25.86 -8.31
N PHE A 179 7.19 25.24 -7.99
CA PHE A 179 6.22 24.72 -8.95
C PHE A 179 5.40 25.88 -9.52
#